data_AF-A0A372LH28-F1
#
_entry.id   AF-A0A372LH28-F1
#
_cell.length_a   1.000
_cell.length_b   1.000
_cell.length_c   1.000
_cell.angle_alpha   90.00
_cell.angle_beta   90.00
_cell.angle_gamma   90.00
#
_symmetry.space_group_name_H-M   'P 1'
#
loop_
_entity.id
_entity.type
_entity.pdbx_description
1 polymer ?
#
loop_
_entity_poly.entity_id
_entity_poly.type
_entity_poly.pdbx_seq_one_letter_code
_entity_poly.pdbx_strand_id
1 'polypeptide(L)'
;MTNNQIQRAYSIKDVSKKISIPTGTIRQWEKDLQGLLYIPRSKQGARFYTEKEITLLEKVKEMRANNLSKDMIRMLLDKHLNEGSQAPSETSKTSAPGDEDKSIVPVQNAVPSVQTPNIDELYAAMENYKQHMLSEIKNVIQTSQTEMMEDVKKEISQGTLQTVQSLSKSIQRSNEKREAEAEEIAQTITKASEHTSKTFGTLSKDIAKASETTSLTIEALSEYIAQSSEDTYDKIAKRLTDSSRTTSKDYKILANKVAQDVKAAQADIRTVSKSLHEDQELFVDAMNQNLKELTQVIRDREEAFQDMVSSFREVAAAKKEKKWWKVFSW
;
A
#
# COMPACT_ATOMS: atom_id res chain seq x y z
N MET A 1 39.91 -11.62 9.11
CA MET A 1 39.74 -10.66 7.99
C MET A 1 38.28 -10.70 7.55
N THR A 2 37.64 -9.53 7.60
CA THR A 2 36.47 -9.06 6.83
C THR A 2 35.44 -10.08 6.32
N ASN A 3 34.25 -10.05 6.92
CA ASN A 3 33.02 -9.92 6.14
C ASN A 3 31.96 -9.24 7.01
N ASN A 4 32.11 -7.92 7.18
CA ASN A 4 31.02 -7.04 7.60
C ASN A 4 30.12 -6.85 6.36
N GLN A 5 29.50 -7.94 5.91
CA GLN A 5 28.42 -7.87 4.94
C GLN A 5 27.30 -7.11 5.64
N ILE A 6 26.96 -5.93 5.11
CA ILE A 6 25.73 -5.23 5.45
C ILE A 6 24.60 -6.20 5.15
N GLN A 7 24.17 -6.97 6.16
CA GLN A 7 23.07 -7.91 6.04
C GLN A 7 21.82 -7.06 5.86
N ARG A 8 21.40 -6.89 4.61
CA ARG A 8 20.19 -6.17 4.27
C ARG A 8 19.02 -6.91 4.90
N ALA A 9 18.43 -6.28 5.91
CA ALA A 9 17.20 -6.74 6.52
C ALA A 9 16.02 -6.26 5.66
N TYR A 10 15.23 -7.22 5.18
CA TYR A 10 14.03 -6.97 4.40
C TYR A 10 12.79 -7.06 5.30
N SER A 11 11.82 -6.17 5.09
CA SER A 11 10.52 -6.28 5.75
C SER A 11 9.70 -7.42 5.14
N ILE A 12 8.71 -7.93 5.87
CA ILE A 12 7.75 -8.92 5.33
C ILE A 12 7.09 -8.44 4.03
N LYS A 13 6.88 -7.12 3.90
CA LYS A 13 6.35 -6.51 2.67
C LYS A 13 7.33 -6.61 1.50
N ASP A 14 8.62 -6.44 1.77
CA ASP A 14 9.67 -6.50 0.75
C ASP A 14 9.90 -7.95 0.31
N VAL A 15 9.90 -8.89 1.27
CA VAL A 15 9.96 -10.33 0.97
C VAL A 15 8.77 -10.76 0.15
N SER A 16 7.55 -10.34 0.53
CA SER A 16 6.32 -10.65 -0.22
C SER A 16 6.40 -10.24 -1.69
N LYS A 17 7.01 -9.08 -1.98
CA LYS A 17 7.27 -8.64 -3.35
C LYS A 17 8.34 -9.49 -4.04
N LYS A 18 9.44 -9.82 -3.35
CA LYS A 18 10.57 -10.57 -3.91
C LYS A 18 10.21 -12.01 -4.28
N ILE A 19 9.44 -12.71 -3.45
CA ILE A 19 9.03 -14.11 -3.69
C ILE A 19 7.62 -14.25 -4.30
N SER A 20 6.94 -13.13 -4.56
CA SER A 20 5.57 -13.05 -5.11
C SER A 20 4.52 -13.87 -4.34
N ILE A 21 4.58 -13.81 -3.01
CA ILE A 21 3.65 -14.54 -2.12
C ILE A 21 2.99 -13.53 -1.17
N PRO A 22 1.67 -13.59 -0.92
CA PRO A 22 1.01 -12.71 0.02
C PRO A 22 1.61 -12.80 1.43
N THR A 23 1.72 -11.65 2.11
CA THR A 23 2.28 -11.58 3.48
C THR A 23 1.56 -12.51 4.48
N GLY A 24 0.27 -12.78 4.30
CA GLY A 24 -0.50 -13.72 5.12
C GLY A 24 -0.02 -15.17 4.98
N THR A 25 0.30 -15.60 3.76
CA THR A 25 0.81 -16.95 3.47
C THR A 25 2.20 -17.14 4.08
N ILE A 26 3.05 -16.11 4.04
CA ILE A 26 4.38 -16.15 4.68
C ILE A 26 4.25 -16.33 6.20
N ARG A 27 3.27 -15.67 6.84
CA ARG A 27 2.97 -15.87 8.28
C ARG A 27 2.44 -17.26 8.57
N GLN A 28 1.62 -17.80 7.68
CA GLN A 28 1.12 -19.17 7.82
C GLN A 28 2.27 -20.18 7.69
N TRP A 29 3.24 -19.93 6.80
CA TRP A 29 4.44 -20.76 6.67
C TRP A 29 5.35 -20.68 7.90
N GLU A 30 5.52 -19.50 8.51
CA GLU A 30 6.20 -19.35 9.81
C GLU A 30 5.54 -20.23 10.88
N LYS A 31 4.20 -20.26 10.94
CA LYS A 31 3.45 -21.10 11.91
C LYS A 31 3.52 -22.59 11.56
N ASP A 32 3.46 -22.92 10.27
CA ASP A 32 3.48 -24.29 9.80
C ASP A 32 4.85 -24.95 9.96
N LEU A 33 5.92 -24.19 9.76
CA LEU A 33 7.32 -24.64 9.84
C LEU A 33 8.00 -24.15 11.14
N GLN A 34 7.20 -23.88 12.17
CA GLN A 34 7.67 -23.44 13.47
C GLN A 34 8.65 -24.48 14.05
N GLY A 35 9.89 -24.05 14.33
CA GLY A 35 10.99 -24.91 14.77
C GLY A 35 12.08 -25.16 13.71
N LEU A 36 11.74 -25.13 12.41
CA LEU A 36 12.71 -25.28 11.31
C LEU A 36 13.03 -23.94 10.63
N LEU A 37 12.04 -23.05 10.55
CA LEU A 37 12.21 -21.70 10.02
C LEU A 37 12.22 -20.69 11.17
N TYR A 38 13.41 -20.26 11.58
CA TYR A 38 13.56 -19.18 12.56
C TYR A 38 13.57 -17.83 11.85
N ILE A 39 12.56 -16.99 12.11
CA ILE A 39 12.51 -15.61 11.59
C ILE A 39 13.01 -14.65 12.68
N PRO A 40 14.17 -13.99 12.47
CA PRO A 40 14.70 -13.03 13.41
C PRO A 40 13.71 -11.88 13.71
N ARG A 41 13.69 -11.44 14.98
CA ARG A 41 12.88 -10.30 15.44
C ARG A 41 13.78 -9.13 15.81
N SER A 42 13.38 -7.92 15.42
CA SER A 42 14.06 -6.68 15.81
C SER A 42 13.91 -6.46 17.32
N LYS A 43 14.69 -5.52 17.89
CA LYS A 43 14.57 -5.07 19.29
C LYS A 43 13.14 -4.61 19.64
N GLN A 44 12.36 -4.18 18.65
CA GLN A 44 10.95 -3.79 18.77
C GLN A 44 9.95 -4.92 18.44
N GLY A 45 10.39 -6.17 18.29
CA GLY A 45 9.53 -7.34 18.04
C GLY A 45 9.03 -7.51 16.58
N ALA A 46 9.37 -6.58 15.68
CA ALA A 46 9.07 -6.67 14.26
C ALA A 46 9.88 -7.78 13.57
N ARG A 47 9.24 -8.50 12.63
CA ARG A 47 9.90 -9.54 11.82
C ARG A 47 10.81 -8.89 10.78
N PHE A 48 12.05 -9.34 10.69
CA PHE A 48 12.94 -9.01 9.59
C PHE A 48 13.51 -10.27 8.96
N TYR A 49 13.76 -10.21 7.66
CA TYR A 49 14.25 -11.33 6.87
C TYR A 49 15.60 -10.96 6.28
N THR A 50 16.58 -11.84 6.44
CA THR A 50 17.86 -11.76 5.77
C THR A 50 17.80 -12.60 4.49
N GLU A 51 18.87 -12.56 3.72
CA GLU A 51 18.98 -13.33 2.48
C GLU A 51 18.86 -14.85 2.72
N LYS A 52 19.31 -15.34 3.89
CA LYS A 52 19.18 -16.75 4.29
C LYS A 52 17.73 -17.18 4.51
N GLU A 53 16.91 -16.34 5.15
CA GLU A 53 15.49 -16.67 5.36
C GLU A 53 14.71 -16.57 4.04
N ILE A 54 15.12 -15.66 3.14
CA ILE A 54 14.51 -15.53 1.81
C ILE A 54 14.77 -16.77 0.97
N THR A 55 15.99 -17.31 0.94
CA THR A 55 16.31 -18.52 0.17
C THR A 55 15.58 -19.76 0.73
N LEU A 56 15.44 -19.86 2.05
CA LEU A 56 14.61 -20.92 2.66
C LEU A 56 13.14 -20.80 2.27
N LEU A 57 12.58 -19.57 2.26
CA LEU A 57 11.20 -19.33 1.83
C LEU A 57 10.98 -19.65 0.34
N GLU A 58 11.97 -19.39 -0.52
CA GLU A 58 11.94 -19.79 -1.94
C GLU A 58 11.92 -21.32 -2.08
N LYS A 59 12.73 -22.02 -1.30
CA LYS A 59 12.73 -23.50 -1.29
C LYS A 59 11.39 -24.06 -0.80
N VAL A 60 10.80 -23.47 0.24
CA VAL A 60 9.46 -23.84 0.73
C VAL A 60 8.40 -23.59 -0.35
N LYS A 61 8.51 -22.49 -1.11
CA LYS A 61 7.63 -22.20 -2.25
C LYS A 61 7.70 -23.29 -3.30
N GLU A 62 8.90 -23.70 -3.70
CA GLU A 62 9.11 -24.77 -4.67
C GLU A 62 8.52 -26.12 -4.18
N MET A 63 8.79 -26.48 -2.93
CA MET A 63 8.25 -27.72 -2.35
C MET A 63 6.72 -27.72 -2.26
N ARG A 64 6.10 -26.58 -1.93
CA ARG A 64 4.63 -26.42 -1.93
C ARG A 64 4.06 -26.45 -3.35
N ALA A 65 4.76 -25.89 -4.34
CA ALA A 65 4.36 -25.96 -5.74
C ALA A 65 4.37 -27.40 -6.27
N ASN A 66 5.28 -28.25 -5.76
CA ASN A 66 5.34 -29.67 -6.06
C ASN A 66 4.32 -30.52 -5.28
N ASN A 67 3.28 -29.91 -4.68
CA ASN A 67 2.21 -30.57 -3.90
C ASN A 67 2.69 -31.43 -2.73
N LEU A 68 3.86 -31.15 -2.17
CA LEU A 68 4.34 -31.85 -0.99
C LEU A 68 3.49 -31.48 0.24
N SER A 69 3.10 -32.49 1.02
CA SER A 69 2.35 -32.29 2.26
C SER A 69 3.19 -31.50 3.27
N LYS A 70 2.54 -30.74 4.15
CA LYS A 70 3.21 -29.93 5.18
C LYS A 70 4.21 -30.75 6.02
N ASP A 71 3.89 -32.01 6.31
CA ASP A 71 4.77 -32.91 7.08
C ASP A 71 5.94 -33.43 6.25
N MET A 72 5.74 -33.70 4.96
CA MET A 72 6.85 -34.06 4.06
C MET A 72 7.82 -32.89 3.86
N ILE A 73 7.31 -31.66 3.78
CA ILE A 73 8.14 -30.44 3.70
C ILE A 73 8.97 -30.24 4.97
N ARG A 74 8.38 -30.49 6.15
CA ARG A 74 9.13 -30.49 7.41
C ARG A 74 10.22 -31.55 7.40
N MET A 75 9.89 -32.78 7.03
CA MET A 75 10.87 -33.86 6.95
C MET A 75 11.99 -33.53 5.96
N LEU A 76 11.69 -32.99 4.77
CA LEU A 76 12.69 -32.68 3.74
C LEU A 76 13.56 -31.47 4.11
N LEU A 77 13.01 -30.44 4.76
CA LEU A 77 13.80 -29.34 5.30
C LEU A 77 14.66 -29.79 6.47
N ASP A 78 14.13 -30.61 7.37
CA ASP A 78 14.90 -31.18 8.49
C ASP A 78 16.03 -32.07 7.97
N LYS A 79 15.74 -32.93 6.99
CA LYS A 79 16.73 -33.73 6.28
C LYS A 79 17.79 -32.85 5.64
N HIS A 80 17.42 -31.81 4.88
CA HIS A 80 18.39 -30.94 4.22
C HIS A 80 19.17 -30.02 5.19
N LEU A 81 18.67 -29.77 6.39
CA LEU A 81 19.41 -29.08 7.45
C LEU A 81 20.33 -30.05 8.24
N ASN A 82 19.93 -31.32 8.40
CA ASN A 82 20.65 -32.36 9.16
C ASN A 82 21.55 -33.28 8.29
N GLU A 83 21.36 -33.35 6.97
CA GLU A 83 22.16 -34.10 5.97
C GLU A 83 23.50 -33.42 5.65
N GLY A 84 24.06 -32.72 6.63
CA GLY A 84 25.51 -32.59 6.75
C GLY A 84 26.17 -33.84 7.34
N SER A 85 25.41 -34.79 7.90
CA SER A 85 25.96 -36.01 8.52
C SER A 85 25.07 -37.25 8.35
N GLN A 86 25.65 -38.22 7.64
CA GLN A 86 25.42 -39.67 7.70
C GLN A 86 24.17 -40.29 7.04
N ALA A 87 24.48 -41.16 6.07
CA ALA A 87 23.60 -42.06 5.35
C ALA A 87 23.08 -43.22 6.24
N PRO A 88 21.89 -43.79 5.96
CA PRO A 88 21.34 -44.92 6.70
C PRO A 88 21.74 -46.26 6.07
N SER A 89 22.29 -47.17 6.89
CA SER A 89 22.37 -48.59 6.57
C SER A 89 21.33 -49.34 7.37
N GLU A 90 20.36 -49.93 6.67
CA GLU A 90 19.49 -51.01 7.15
C GLU A 90 20.31 -52.30 7.27
N THR A 91 20.18 -53.07 8.36
CA THR A 91 20.22 -54.55 8.27
C THR A 91 19.62 -55.20 9.51
N SER A 92 18.54 -55.97 9.32
CA SER A 92 18.01 -56.96 10.27
C SER A 92 18.55 -58.34 9.91
N LYS A 93 18.98 -59.15 10.88
CA LYS A 93 19.11 -60.61 10.73
C LYS A 93 18.70 -61.35 12.02
N THR A 94 17.89 -62.38 11.81
CA THR A 94 17.31 -63.32 12.78
C THR A 94 18.11 -64.64 12.77
N SER A 95 18.27 -65.20 13.99
CA SER A 95 18.37 -66.60 14.51
C SER A 95 18.28 -67.79 13.52
N ALA A 96 18.76 -69.03 13.75
CA ALA A 96 19.47 -69.78 14.81
C ALA A 96 19.88 -71.18 14.23
N PRO A 97 20.71 -72.01 14.93
CA PRO A 97 21.31 -73.27 14.44
C PRO A 97 20.54 -74.57 14.82
N GLY A 98 20.80 -75.67 14.09
CA GLY A 98 20.21 -77.00 14.31
C GLY A 98 21.16 -78.02 14.95
N ASP A 99 20.55 -79.03 15.59
CA ASP A 99 21.14 -80.08 16.43
C ASP A 99 21.58 -81.37 15.68
N GLU A 100 22.42 -82.14 16.38
CA GLU A 100 23.17 -83.34 16.04
C GLU A 100 22.35 -84.64 15.84
N ASP A 101 22.95 -85.61 15.14
CA ASP A 101 22.55 -87.03 15.15
C ASP A 101 23.79 -87.93 15.39
N LYS A 102 23.65 -88.96 16.23
CA LYS A 102 24.68 -89.97 16.57
C LYS A 102 24.15 -91.37 16.30
N SER A 103 24.84 -92.08 15.40
CA SER A 103 24.69 -93.54 15.20
C SER A 103 25.49 -94.37 16.22
N ILE A 104 24.97 -95.55 16.57
CA ILE A 104 25.70 -96.61 17.28
C ILE A 104 25.63 -97.92 16.45
N VAL A 105 26.78 -98.60 16.41
CA VAL A 105 27.13 -99.83 15.67
C VAL A 105 26.74 -101.10 16.48
N PRO A 106 26.39 -102.23 15.85
CA PRO A 106 25.99 -103.46 16.54
C PRO A 106 27.12 -104.50 16.60
N VAL A 107 27.24 -105.27 17.69
CA VAL A 107 27.96 -106.57 17.72
C VAL A 107 27.35 -107.49 18.77
N GLN A 108 26.85 -108.65 18.36
CA GLN A 108 26.84 -109.87 19.18
C GLN A 108 27.12 -111.07 18.27
N ASN A 109 27.93 -112.01 18.75
CA ASN A 109 28.05 -113.32 18.12
C ASN A 109 28.39 -114.42 19.12
N ALA A 110 27.73 -115.56 18.90
CA ALA A 110 27.94 -116.92 19.41
C ALA A 110 27.75 -117.13 20.93
N VAL A 111 27.15 -118.22 21.43
CA VAL A 111 27.41 -119.66 21.13
C VAL A 111 26.16 -120.52 21.50
N PRO A 112 26.11 -121.88 21.33
CA PRO A 112 25.02 -122.53 20.61
C PRO A 112 24.19 -123.57 21.39
N SER A 113 23.07 -123.95 20.77
CA SER A 113 22.40 -125.27 20.78
C SER A 113 21.78 -125.81 22.09
N VAL A 114 20.48 -126.13 22.08
CA VAL A 114 19.92 -127.51 22.13
C VAL A 114 18.36 -127.48 22.02
N GLN A 115 17.84 -128.17 20.99
CA GLN A 115 16.57 -128.93 20.77
C GLN A 115 15.14 -128.35 21.01
N THR A 116 14.42 -128.21 19.88
CA THR A 116 12.97 -128.28 19.51
C THR A 116 11.88 -128.40 20.59
N PRO A 117 10.78 -127.60 20.52
CA PRO A 117 9.64 -127.96 19.65
C PRO A 117 8.96 -126.76 18.91
N ASN A 118 8.21 -127.08 17.86
CA ASN A 118 7.33 -126.24 17.02
C ASN A 118 7.49 -124.70 17.11
N ILE A 119 8.64 -124.19 16.67
CA ILE A 119 8.95 -122.75 16.62
C ILE A 119 7.97 -122.03 15.69
N ASP A 120 7.48 -122.69 14.65
CA ASP A 120 6.61 -122.09 13.64
C ASP A 120 5.24 -121.68 14.18
N GLU A 121 4.68 -122.43 15.15
CA GLU A 121 3.39 -122.11 15.76
C GLU A 121 3.49 -120.96 16.78
N LEU A 122 4.61 -120.89 17.52
CA LEU A 122 4.93 -119.75 18.38
C LEU A 122 5.22 -118.49 17.54
N TYR A 123 5.93 -118.63 16.43
CA TYR A 123 6.16 -117.53 15.48
C TYR A 123 4.86 -117.08 14.81
N ALA A 124 3.96 -118.01 14.47
CA ALA A 124 2.65 -117.68 13.95
C ALA A 124 1.79 -116.95 15.00
N ALA A 125 1.79 -117.40 16.26
CA ALA A 125 1.08 -116.72 17.35
C ALA A 125 1.69 -115.35 17.67
N MET A 126 3.02 -115.23 17.63
CA MET A 126 3.75 -113.98 17.84
C MET A 126 3.56 -112.99 16.68
N GLU A 127 3.51 -113.46 15.43
CA GLU A 127 3.22 -112.63 14.27
C GLU A 127 1.75 -112.21 14.29
N ASN A 128 0.83 -113.07 14.72
CA ASN A 128 -0.58 -112.72 14.89
C ASN A 128 -0.76 -111.69 16.02
N TYR A 129 -0.02 -111.82 17.13
CA TYR A 129 0.03 -110.80 18.19
C TYR A 129 0.61 -109.47 17.69
N LYS A 130 1.70 -109.49 16.91
CA LYS A 130 2.28 -108.29 16.30
C LYS A 130 1.30 -107.61 15.34
N GLN A 131 0.61 -108.38 14.49
CA GLN A 131 -0.41 -107.83 13.59
C GLN A 131 -1.61 -107.28 14.37
N HIS A 132 -2.04 -107.95 15.44
CA HIS A 132 -3.08 -107.47 16.34
C HIS A 132 -2.67 -106.16 17.04
N MET A 133 -1.49 -106.12 17.67
CA MET A 133 -0.91 -104.91 18.28
C MET A 133 -0.76 -103.77 17.28
N LEU A 134 -0.25 -104.03 16.08
CA LEU A 134 -0.16 -103.02 15.03
C LEU A 134 -1.53 -102.54 14.57
N SER A 135 -2.52 -103.43 14.50
CA SER A 135 -3.89 -103.07 14.18
C SER A 135 -4.53 -102.24 15.29
N GLU A 136 -4.33 -102.58 16.56
CA GLU A 136 -4.81 -101.82 17.72
C GLU A 136 -4.14 -100.45 17.78
N ILE A 137 -2.81 -100.38 17.64
CA ILE A 137 -2.07 -99.12 17.59
C ILE A 137 -2.56 -98.27 16.44
N LYS A 138 -2.73 -98.85 15.24
CA LYS A 138 -3.27 -98.14 14.07
C LYS A 138 -4.69 -97.64 14.33
N ASN A 139 -5.53 -98.44 14.97
CA ASN A 139 -6.91 -98.08 15.26
C ASN A 139 -6.98 -97.00 16.35
N VAL A 140 -6.17 -97.08 17.39
CA VAL A 140 -6.03 -96.03 18.43
C VAL A 140 -5.48 -94.73 17.84
N ILE A 141 -4.50 -94.80 16.92
CA ILE A 141 -3.98 -93.62 16.21
C ILE A 141 -5.05 -93.03 15.28
N GLN A 142 -5.78 -93.86 14.54
CA GLN A 142 -6.85 -93.37 13.67
C GLN A 142 -7.99 -92.75 14.49
N THR A 143 -8.37 -93.39 15.59
CA THR A 143 -9.40 -92.88 16.50
C THR A 143 -8.96 -91.58 17.15
N SER A 144 -7.74 -91.50 17.67
CA SER A 144 -7.20 -90.27 18.27
C SER A 144 -7.01 -89.13 17.26
N GLN A 145 -6.63 -89.44 16.01
CA GLN A 145 -6.60 -88.44 14.93
C GLN A 145 -8.00 -87.91 14.61
N THR A 146 -9.02 -88.78 14.56
CA THR A 146 -10.40 -88.35 14.30
C THR A 146 -10.97 -87.52 15.45
N GLU A 147 -10.72 -87.90 16.71
CA GLU A 147 -11.15 -87.15 17.88
C GLU A 147 -10.43 -85.80 17.97
N MET A 148 -9.10 -85.77 17.80
CA MET A 148 -8.32 -84.53 17.82
C MET A 148 -8.71 -83.59 16.69
N MET A 149 -9.02 -84.11 15.49
CA MET A 149 -9.51 -83.30 14.37
C MET A 149 -10.87 -82.67 14.69
N GLU A 150 -11.77 -83.41 15.33
CA GLU A 150 -13.09 -82.92 15.74
C GLU A 150 -12.97 -81.87 16.85
N ASP A 151 -12.09 -82.08 17.83
CA ASP A 151 -11.80 -81.11 18.88
C ASP A 151 -11.18 -79.82 18.32
N VAL A 152 -10.18 -79.93 17.43
CA VAL A 152 -9.58 -78.78 16.75
C VAL A 152 -10.63 -78.03 15.92
N LYS A 153 -11.48 -78.73 15.18
CA LYS A 153 -12.56 -78.12 14.39
C LYS A 153 -13.57 -77.41 15.30
N LYS A 154 -13.93 -78.03 16.42
CA LYS A 154 -14.83 -77.46 17.42
C LYS A 154 -14.22 -76.20 18.02
N GLU A 155 -12.97 -76.24 18.47
CA GLU A 155 -12.27 -75.11 19.07
C GLU A 155 -12.07 -73.96 18.07
N ILE A 156 -11.71 -74.27 16.82
CA ILE A 156 -11.66 -73.29 15.72
C ILE A 156 -13.04 -72.66 15.51
N SER A 157 -14.12 -73.45 15.44
CA SER A 157 -15.48 -72.95 15.23
C SER A 157 -15.96 -72.06 16.38
N GLN A 158 -15.62 -72.43 17.62
CA GLN A 158 -15.96 -71.66 18.81
C GLN A 158 -15.16 -70.35 18.87
N GLY A 159 -13.86 -70.40 18.57
CA GLY A 159 -12.99 -69.23 18.48
C GLY A 159 -13.40 -68.27 17.36
N THR A 160 -13.77 -68.79 16.18
CA THR A 160 -14.30 -67.96 15.08
C THR A 160 -15.64 -67.34 15.44
N LEU A 161 -16.55 -68.07 16.08
CA LEU A 161 -17.82 -67.51 16.54
C LEU A 161 -17.60 -66.37 17.54
N GLN A 162 -16.72 -66.56 18.53
CA GLN A 162 -16.42 -65.52 19.52
C GLN A 162 -15.74 -64.29 18.91
N THR A 163 -14.80 -64.47 17.99
CA THR A 163 -14.13 -63.35 17.29
C THR A 163 -15.07 -62.59 16.37
N VAL A 164 -15.95 -63.28 15.63
CA VAL A 164 -16.98 -62.62 14.82
C VAL A 164 -17.98 -61.87 15.70
N GLN A 165 -18.41 -62.46 16.82
CA GLN A 165 -19.30 -61.77 17.77
C GLN A 165 -18.63 -60.55 18.41
N SER A 166 -17.36 -60.64 18.80
CA SER A 166 -16.64 -59.51 19.40
C SER A 166 -16.41 -58.39 18.38
N LEU A 167 -16.03 -58.74 17.15
CA LEU A 167 -15.87 -57.79 16.05
C LEU A 167 -17.21 -57.13 15.71
N SER A 168 -18.29 -57.91 15.61
CA SER A 168 -19.65 -57.40 15.35
C SER A 168 -20.10 -56.41 16.43
N LYS A 169 -19.88 -56.73 17.71
CA LYS A 169 -20.19 -55.81 18.82
C LYS A 169 -19.33 -54.55 18.80
N SER A 170 -18.05 -54.67 18.44
CA SER A 170 -17.14 -53.53 18.32
C SER A 170 -17.55 -52.60 17.17
N ILE A 171 -17.86 -53.17 15.99
CA ILE A 171 -18.37 -52.43 14.83
C ILE A 171 -19.69 -51.74 15.17
N GLN A 172 -20.62 -52.43 15.84
CA GLN A 172 -21.89 -51.84 16.22
C GLN A 172 -21.70 -50.65 17.19
N ARG A 173 -20.92 -50.83 18.27
CA ARG A 173 -20.60 -49.72 19.19
C ARG A 173 -19.89 -48.56 18.49
N SER A 174 -18.99 -48.87 17.56
CA SER A 174 -18.31 -47.84 16.76
C SER A 174 -19.27 -47.10 15.84
N ASN A 175 -20.29 -47.77 15.30
CA ASN A 175 -21.29 -47.17 14.44
C ASN A 175 -22.22 -46.27 15.26
N GLU A 176 -22.72 -46.75 16.39
CA GLU A 176 -23.52 -45.97 17.35
C GLU A 176 -22.76 -44.72 17.82
N LYS A 177 -21.47 -44.85 18.12
CA LYS A 177 -20.62 -43.71 18.49
C LYS A 177 -20.48 -42.70 17.34
N ARG A 178 -20.23 -43.17 16.11
CA ARG A 178 -20.13 -42.31 14.93
C ARG A 178 -21.44 -41.60 14.61
N GLU A 179 -22.56 -42.26 14.82
CA GLU A 179 -23.90 -41.68 14.65
C GLU A 179 -24.13 -40.55 15.65
N ALA A 180 -23.80 -40.76 16.92
CA ALA A 180 -23.88 -39.73 17.95
C ALA A 180 -22.94 -38.52 17.66
N GLU A 181 -21.69 -38.77 17.25
CA GLU A 181 -20.75 -37.71 16.87
C GLU A 181 -21.25 -36.94 15.63
N ALA A 182 -21.85 -37.62 14.66
CA ALA A 182 -22.42 -36.98 13.48
C ALA A 182 -23.62 -36.08 13.83
N GLU A 183 -24.49 -36.52 14.75
CA GLU A 183 -25.59 -35.71 15.26
C GLU A 183 -25.09 -34.46 16.01
N GLU A 184 -24.06 -34.60 16.85
CA GLU A 184 -23.45 -33.47 17.58
C GLU A 184 -22.87 -32.42 16.61
N ILE A 185 -22.14 -32.88 15.59
CA ILE A 185 -21.60 -32.01 14.56
C ILE A 185 -22.73 -31.30 13.80
N ALA A 186 -23.79 -32.02 13.42
CA ALA A 186 -24.93 -31.44 12.73
C ALA A 186 -25.59 -30.33 13.59
N GLN A 187 -25.79 -30.57 14.88
CA GLN A 187 -26.32 -29.56 15.82
C GLN A 187 -25.39 -28.36 15.99
N THR A 188 -24.08 -28.59 15.98
CA THR A 188 -23.10 -27.51 16.10
C THR A 188 -23.11 -26.64 14.83
N ILE A 189 -23.22 -27.26 13.66
CA ILE A 189 -23.32 -26.57 12.37
C ILE A 189 -24.61 -25.74 12.31
N THR A 190 -25.76 -26.28 12.72
CA THR A 190 -27.02 -25.53 12.72
C THR A 190 -26.98 -24.34 13.67
N LYS A 191 -26.46 -24.51 14.90
CA LYS A 191 -26.27 -23.40 15.85
C LYS A 191 -25.32 -22.32 15.31
N ALA A 192 -24.20 -22.72 14.73
CA ALA A 192 -23.23 -21.79 14.13
C ALA A 192 -23.84 -21.04 12.93
N SER A 193 -24.62 -21.73 12.10
CA SER A 193 -25.35 -21.15 10.96
C SER A 193 -26.40 -20.15 11.41
N GLU A 194 -27.21 -20.49 12.42
CA GLU A 194 -28.20 -19.57 13.01
C GLU A 194 -27.55 -18.33 13.60
N HIS A 195 -26.46 -18.50 14.36
CA HIS A 195 -25.72 -17.37 14.92
C HIS A 195 -25.18 -16.46 13.81
N THR A 196 -24.59 -17.05 12.77
CA THR A 196 -24.06 -16.31 11.61
C THR A 196 -25.18 -15.57 10.85
N SER A 197 -26.35 -16.20 10.67
CA SER A 197 -27.51 -15.58 10.04
C SER A 197 -28.02 -14.39 10.86
N LYS A 198 -28.10 -14.55 12.20
CA LYS A 198 -28.49 -13.46 13.11
C LYS A 198 -27.50 -12.30 13.05
N THR A 199 -26.19 -12.55 13.12
CA THR A 199 -25.17 -11.50 13.06
C THR A 199 -25.12 -10.82 11.70
N PHE A 200 -25.32 -11.57 10.62
CA PHE A 200 -25.46 -10.99 9.27
C PHE A 200 -26.70 -10.10 9.18
N GLY A 201 -27.83 -10.54 9.74
CA GLY A 201 -29.07 -9.76 9.81
C GLY A 201 -28.92 -8.46 10.63
N THR A 202 -28.23 -8.49 11.77
CA THR A 202 -27.97 -7.28 12.55
C THR A 202 -27.03 -6.34 11.81
N LEU A 203 -25.93 -6.87 11.24
CA LEU A 203 -24.99 -6.07 10.46
C LEU A 203 -25.66 -5.42 9.25
N SER A 204 -26.52 -6.15 8.53
CA SER A 204 -27.27 -5.60 7.41
C SER A 204 -28.19 -4.46 7.83
N LYS A 205 -28.84 -4.56 9.00
CA LYS A 205 -29.68 -3.47 9.55
C LYS A 205 -28.84 -2.27 9.94
N ASP A 206 -27.69 -2.49 10.56
CA ASP A 206 -26.79 -1.40 10.98
C ASP A 206 -26.20 -0.68 9.76
N ILE A 207 -25.83 -1.42 8.70
CA ILE A 207 -25.38 -0.85 7.42
C ILE A 207 -26.50 -0.04 6.77
N ALA A 208 -27.75 -0.56 6.74
CA ALA A 208 -28.88 0.17 6.17
C ALA A 208 -29.12 1.49 6.92
N LYS A 209 -29.12 1.46 8.26
CA LYS A 209 -29.25 2.67 9.08
C LYS A 209 -28.10 3.65 8.87
N ALA A 210 -26.86 3.17 8.83
CA ALA A 210 -25.69 4.02 8.58
C ALA A 210 -25.73 4.65 7.19
N SER A 211 -26.21 3.92 6.19
CA SER A 211 -26.42 4.44 4.83
C SER A 211 -27.49 5.52 4.80
N GLU A 212 -28.61 5.31 5.50
CA GLU A 212 -29.71 6.28 5.62
C GLU A 212 -29.23 7.57 6.30
N THR A 213 -28.52 7.47 7.44
CA THR A 213 -27.98 8.65 8.13
C THR A 213 -26.92 9.38 7.29
N THR A 214 -26.09 8.64 6.55
CA THR A 214 -25.13 9.25 5.63
C THR A 214 -25.84 10.01 4.51
N SER A 215 -26.91 9.45 3.95
CA SER A 215 -27.72 10.13 2.92
C SER A 215 -28.34 11.42 3.45
N LEU A 216 -28.96 11.37 4.64
CA LEU A 216 -29.57 12.54 5.27
C LEU A 216 -28.55 13.65 5.58
N THR A 217 -27.35 13.28 6.00
CA THR A 217 -26.29 14.27 6.27
C THR A 217 -25.75 14.89 4.98
N ILE A 218 -25.64 14.13 3.89
CA ILE A 218 -25.27 14.68 2.57
C ILE A 218 -26.34 15.65 2.07
N GLU A 219 -27.62 15.31 2.22
CA GLU A 219 -28.74 16.17 1.84
C GLU A 219 -28.73 17.49 2.63
N ALA A 220 -28.58 17.42 3.96
CA ALA A 220 -28.49 18.60 4.82
C ALA A 220 -27.28 19.50 4.48
N LEU A 221 -26.12 18.90 4.16
CA LEU A 221 -24.95 19.65 3.72
C LEU A 221 -25.17 20.32 2.36
N SER A 222 -25.84 19.64 1.43
CA SER A 222 -26.19 20.21 0.13
C SER A 222 -27.12 21.40 0.28
N GLU A 223 -28.14 21.29 1.13
CA GLU A 223 -29.07 22.38 1.42
C GLU A 223 -28.36 23.56 2.09
N TYR A 224 -27.48 23.29 3.06
CA TYR A 224 -26.66 24.34 3.70
C TYR A 224 -25.76 25.07 2.70
N ILE A 225 -25.09 24.34 1.80
CA ILE A 225 -24.25 24.95 0.75
C ILE A 225 -25.09 25.79 -0.19
N ALA A 226 -26.27 25.31 -0.60
CA ALA A 226 -27.17 26.07 -1.46
C ALA A 226 -27.58 27.40 -0.80
N GLN A 227 -28.12 27.35 0.43
CA GLN A 227 -28.53 28.54 1.18
C GLN A 227 -27.37 29.50 1.46
N SER A 228 -26.23 28.97 1.91
CA SER A 228 -25.04 29.79 2.18
C SER A 228 -24.53 30.47 0.91
N SER A 229 -24.54 29.76 -0.24
CA SER A 229 -24.12 30.34 -1.51
C SER A 229 -25.07 31.44 -1.95
N GLU A 230 -26.38 31.23 -1.87
CA GLU A 230 -27.41 32.22 -2.20
C GLU A 230 -27.22 33.50 -1.36
N ASP A 231 -27.06 33.36 -0.04
CA ASP A 231 -26.77 34.46 0.88
C ASP A 231 -25.50 35.23 0.50
N THR A 232 -24.44 34.53 0.09
CA THR A 232 -23.18 35.18 -0.31
C THR A 232 -23.33 35.92 -1.63
N TYR A 233 -24.02 35.33 -2.62
CA TYR A 233 -24.33 35.99 -3.88
C TYR A 233 -25.14 37.26 -3.65
N ASP A 234 -26.18 37.19 -2.82
CA ASP A 234 -27.02 38.33 -2.47
C ASP A 234 -26.22 39.46 -1.80
N LYS A 235 -25.33 39.12 -0.86
CA LYS A 235 -24.45 40.09 -0.20
C LYS A 235 -23.49 40.74 -1.18
N ILE A 236 -22.89 39.98 -2.09
CA ILE A 236 -21.96 40.49 -3.10
C ILE A 236 -22.71 41.38 -4.10
N ALA A 237 -23.86 40.94 -4.59
CA ALA A 237 -24.69 41.69 -5.53
C ALA A 237 -25.14 43.04 -4.94
N LYS A 238 -25.59 43.04 -3.67
CA LYS A 238 -25.93 44.28 -2.95
C LYS A 238 -24.72 45.21 -2.82
N ARG A 239 -23.58 44.71 -2.34
CA ARG A 239 -22.35 45.51 -2.22
C ARG A 239 -21.86 46.09 -3.54
N LEU A 240 -21.91 45.30 -4.62
CA LEU A 240 -21.51 45.74 -5.96
C LEU A 240 -22.43 46.84 -6.47
N THR A 241 -23.74 46.69 -6.27
CA THR A 241 -24.74 47.69 -6.66
C THR A 241 -24.57 49.00 -5.87
N ASP A 242 -24.38 48.91 -4.55
CA ASP A 242 -24.19 50.08 -3.69
C ASP A 242 -22.88 50.80 -3.98
N SER A 243 -21.80 50.05 -4.21
CA SER A 243 -20.50 50.60 -4.62
C SER A 243 -20.61 51.31 -5.98
N SER A 244 -21.19 50.65 -6.99
CA SER A 244 -21.41 51.26 -8.31
C SER A 244 -22.25 52.53 -8.22
N ARG A 245 -23.31 52.54 -7.40
CA ARG A 245 -24.16 53.71 -7.20
C ARG A 245 -23.41 54.86 -6.55
N THR A 246 -22.57 54.57 -5.55
CA THR A 246 -21.77 55.58 -4.84
C THR A 246 -20.71 56.17 -5.78
N THR A 247 -19.94 55.32 -6.44
CA THR A 247 -18.93 55.75 -7.42
C THR A 247 -19.56 56.57 -8.55
N SER A 248 -20.73 56.19 -9.07
CA SER A 248 -21.44 56.97 -10.08
C SER A 248 -21.84 58.37 -9.58
N LYS A 249 -22.27 58.50 -8.32
CA LYS A 249 -22.54 59.81 -7.70
C LYS A 249 -21.28 60.64 -7.58
N ASP A 250 -20.19 60.05 -7.11
CA ASP A 250 -18.90 60.74 -6.95
C ASP A 250 -18.37 61.25 -8.29
N TYR A 251 -18.45 60.43 -9.34
CA TYR A 251 -18.12 60.86 -10.71
C TYR A 251 -18.96 62.04 -11.18
N LYS A 252 -20.27 62.05 -10.90
CA LYS A 252 -21.14 63.19 -11.25
C LYS A 252 -20.74 64.45 -10.49
N ILE A 253 -20.41 64.35 -9.20
CA ILE A 253 -19.97 65.47 -8.38
C ILE A 253 -18.65 66.04 -8.93
N LEU A 254 -17.67 65.16 -9.20
CA LEU A 254 -16.39 65.56 -9.77
C LEU A 254 -16.53 66.18 -11.16
N ALA A 255 -17.34 65.59 -12.04
CA ALA A 255 -17.60 66.14 -13.36
C ALA A 255 -18.23 67.53 -13.29
N ASN A 256 -19.19 67.74 -12.39
CA ASN A 256 -19.81 69.04 -12.17
C ASN A 256 -18.80 70.07 -11.63
N LYS A 257 -17.95 69.66 -10.68
CA LYS A 257 -16.90 70.53 -10.13
C LYS A 257 -15.89 70.93 -11.21
N VAL A 258 -15.41 69.97 -11.99
CA VAL A 258 -14.49 70.23 -13.12
C VAL A 258 -15.14 71.17 -14.14
N ALA A 259 -16.42 70.97 -14.48
CA ALA A 259 -17.12 71.88 -15.39
C ALA A 259 -17.21 73.31 -14.84
N GLN A 260 -17.44 73.46 -13.53
CA GLN A 260 -17.46 74.76 -12.87
C GLN A 260 -16.08 75.41 -12.84
N ASP A 261 -15.04 74.66 -12.50
CA ASP A 261 -13.66 75.14 -12.46
C ASP A 261 -13.17 75.56 -13.86
N VAL A 262 -13.52 74.79 -14.90
CA VAL A 262 -13.25 75.17 -16.31
C VAL A 262 -13.96 76.46 -16.69
N LYS A 263 -15.22 76.63 -16.26
CA LYS A 263 -15.99 77.86 -16.54
C LYS A 263 -15.39 79.07 -15.82
N ALA A 264 -14.93 78.90 -14.59
CA ALA A 264 -14.25 79.95 -13.83
C ALA A 264 -12.92 80.33 -14.51
N ALA A 265 -12.07 79.35 -14.82
CA ALA A 265 -10.82 79.57 -15.55
C ALA A 265 -11.04 80.25 -16.91
N GLN A 266 -12.10 79.90 -17.64
CA GLN A 266 -12.46 80.55 -18.89
C GLN A 266 -12.85 82.03 -18.69
N ALA A 267 -13.56 82.36 -17.60
CA ALA A 267 -13.89 83.73 -17.26
C ALA A 267 -12.64 84.55 -16.88
N ASP A 268 -11.73 83.94 -16.12
CA ASP A 268 -10.46 84.56 -15.74
C ASP A 268 -9.58 84.83 -16.98
N ILE A 269 -9.46 83.85 -17.89
CA ILE A 269 -8.73 84.01 -19.16
C ILE A 269 -9.29 85.18 -19.98
N ARG A 270 -10.62 85.32 -20.07
CA ARG A 270 -11.25 86.44 -20.78
C ARG A 270 -10.93 87.78 -20.13
N THR A 271 -10.91 87.82 -18.80
CA THR A 271 -10.61 89.03 -18.03
C THR A 271 -9.16 89.44 -18.24
N VAL A 272 -8.22 88.51 -18.12
CA VAL A 272 -6.79 88.75 -18.41
C VAL A 272 -6.58 89.15 -19.86
N SER A 273 -7.22 88.48 -20.81
CA SER A 273 -7.13 88.84 -22.24
C SER A 273 -7.64 90.25 -22.51
N LYS A 274 -8.68 90.70 -21.81
CA LYS A 274 -9.21 92.06 -21.94
C LYS A 274 -8.24 93.08 -21.35
N SER A 275 -7.75 92.85 -20.14
CA SER A 275 -6.76 93.73 -19.49
C SER A 275 -5.48 93.84 -20.32
N LEU A 276 -4.99 92.73 -20.89
CA LEU A 276 -3.81 92.74 -21.76
C LEU A 276 -4.04 93.57 -23.03
N HIS A 277 -5.26 93.50 -23.60
CA HIS A 277 -5.61 94.29 -24.76
C HIS A 277 -5.67 95.79 -24.43
N GLU A 278 -6.27 96.15 -23.30
CA GLU A 278 -6.30 97.53 -22.78
C GLU A 278 -4.87 98.05 -22.54
N ASP A 279 -4.00 97.25 -21.92
CA ASP A 279 -2.59 97.62 -21.69
C ASP A 279 -1.82 97.79 -23.01
N GLN A 280 -2.07 96.95 -24.01
CA GLN A 280 -1.48 97.07 -25.35
C GLN A 280 -1.90 98.38 -26.03
N GLU A 281 -3.18 98.74 -25.95
CA GLU A 281 -3.68 100.02 -26.49
C GLU A 281 -3.04 101.21 -25.78
N LEU A 282 -3.00 101.20 -24.44
CA LEU A 282 -2.36 102.26 -23.65
C LEU A 282 -0.86 102.42 -23.97
N PHE A 283 -0.15 101.31 -24.17
CA PHE A 283 1.26 101.33 -24.56
C PHE A 283 1.47 101.94 -25.94
N VAL A 284 0.65 101.55 -26.93
CA VAL A 284 0.70 102.11 -28.28
C VAL A 284 0.40 103.60 -28.26
N ASP A 285 -0.60 104.03 -27.48
CA ASP A 285 -0.94 105.45 -27.31
C ASP A 285 0.20 106.24 -26.67
N ALA A 286 0.81 105.72 -25.60
CA ALA A 286 1.97 106.35 -24.96
C ALA A 286 3.16 106.47 -25.92
N MET A 287 3.42 105.43 -26.72
CA MET A 287 4.48 105.44 -27.72
C MET A 287 4.21 106.48 -28.82
N ASN A 288 2.97 106.56 -29.30
CA ASN A 288 2.56 107.57 -30.29
C ASN A 288 2.69 109.00 -29.74
N GLN A 289 2.31 109.23 -28.48
CA GLN A 289 2.49 110.52 -27.81
C GLN A 289 3.97 110.89 -27.70
N ASN A 290 4.82 109.98 -27.26
CA ASN A 290 6.26 110.22 -27.15
C ASN A 290 6.90 110.52 -28.51
N LEU A 291 6.51 109.80 -29.57
CA LEU A 291 6.95 110.10 -30.94
C LEU A 291 6.54 111.50 -31.39
N LYS A 292 5.33 111.94 -31.02
CA LYS A 292 4.83 113.30 -31.32
C LYS A 292 5.64 114.36 -30.57
N GLU A 293 5.95 114.15 -29.30
CA GLU A 293 6.81 115.03 -28.51
C GLU A 293 8.22 115.11 -29.09
N LEU A 294 8.85 113.98 -29.40
CA LEU A 294 10.18 113.95 -30.01
C LEU A 294 10.19 114.67 -31.35
N THR A 295 9.16 114.47 -32.18
CA THR A 295 9.01 115.16 -33.47
C THR A 295 8.85 116.67 -33.27
N GLN A 296 8.16 117.11 -32.22
CA GLN A 296 8.02 118.52 -31.89
C GLN A 296 9.36 119.12 -31.45
N VAL A 297 10.07 118.45 -30.53
CA VAL A 297 11.41 118.88 -30.08
C VAL A 297 12.39 118.96 -31.25
N ILE A 298 12.34 118.02 -32.21
CA ILE A 298 13.14 118.08 -33.43
C ILE A 298 12.76 119.29 -34.26
N ARG A 299 11.47 119.58 -34.44
CA ARG A 299 10.99 120.77 -35.17
C ARG A 299 11.46 122.07 -34.51
N ASP A 300 11.29 122.19 -33.19
CA ASP A 300 11.70 123.38 -32.43
C ASP A 300 13.22 123.60 -32.52
N ARG A 301 14.00 122.51 -32.46
CA ARG A 301 15.46 122.56 -32.65
C ARG A 301 15.86 122.97 -34.06
N GLU A 302 15.16 122.46 -35.08
CA GLU A 302 15.39 122.85 -36.47
C GLU A 302 15.08 124.33 -36.65
N GLU A 303 13.97 124.84 -36.09
CA GLU A 303 13.62 126.26 -36.13
C GLU A 303 14.70 127.13 -35.45
N ALA A 304 15.13 126.77 -34.24
CA ALA A 304 16.22 127.48 -33.55
C ALA A 304 17.55 127.42 -34.32
N PHE A 305 17.83 126.30 -34.98
CA PHE A 305 19.00 126.17 -35.85
C PHE A 305 18.88 127.05 -37.09
N GLN A 306 17.72 127.09 -37.74
CA GLN A 306 17.45 127.98 -38.87
C GLN A 306 17.60 129.45 -38.49
N ASP A 307 17.13 129.83 -37.29
CA ASP A 307 17.29 131.18 -36.75
C ASP A 307 18.77 131.50 -36.45
N MET A 308 19.51 130.56 -35.85
CA MET A 308 20.96 130.68 -35.66
C MET A 308 21.71 130.83 -37.00
N VAL A 309 21.41 129.99 -37.99
CA VAL A 309 22.01 130.07 -39.33
C VAL A 309 21.67 131.40 -40.01
N SER A 310 20.42 131.88 -39.85
CA SER A 310 19.97 133.16 -40.38
C SER A 310 20.71 134.33 -39.74
N SER A 311 20.84 134.35 -38.40
CA SER A 311 21.63 135.36 -37.69
C SER A 311 23.12 135.32 -38.05
N PHE A 312 23.73 134.13 -38.21
CA PHE A 312 25.10 134.02 -38.73
C PHE A 312 25.22 134.56 -40.15
N ARG A 313 24.23 134.31 -41.01
CA ARG A 313 24.19 134.84 -42.37
C ARG A 313 24.07 136.36 -42.37
N GLU A 314 23.25 136.93 -41.50
CA GLU A 314 23.11 138.39 -41.31
C GLU A 314 24.40 139.01 -40.76
N VAL A 315 25.02 138.42 -39.73
CA VAL A 315 26.28 138.91 -39.14
C VAL A 315 27.43 138.77 -40.14
N ALA A 316 27.50 137.68 -40.91
CA ALA A 316 28.49 137.49 -41.97
C ALA A 316 28.27 138.46 -43.14
N ALA A 317 27.02 138.79 -43.48
CA ALA A 317 26.70 139.83 -44.46
C ALA A 317 27.08 141.24 -43.93
N ALA A 318 26.89 141.51 -42.64
CA ALA A 318 27.27 142.76 -41.98
C ALA A 318 28.79 142.93 -41.78
N LYS A 319 29.59 141.85 -41.89
CA LYS A 319 31.06 141.88 -41.76
C LYS A 319 31.80 142.07 -43.10
N LYS A 320 31.12 142.57 -44.14
CA LYS A 320 31.79 143.20 -45.29
C LYS A 320 31.80 144.72 -45.07
N GLU A 321 33.02 145.26 -45.12
CA GLU A 321 33.42 146.68 -44.99
C GLU A 321 33.80 147.17 -43.59
N LYS A 322 35.01 146.79 -43.16
CA LYS A 322 35.99 147.79 -42.70
C LYS A 322 37.42 147.30 -42.96
N LYS A 323 37.99 147.83 -44.05
CA LYS A 323 39.40 147.68 -44.46
C LYS A 323 40.25 148.60 -43.57
N TRP A 324 41.04 148.01 -42.67
CA TRP A 324 41.89 148.68 -41.67
C TRP A 324 43.20 149.28 -42.22
N TRP A 325 43.29 149.52 -43.53
CA TRP A 325 44.49 150.02 -44.20
C TRP A 325 44.22 151.29 -45.01
N LYS A 326 43.83 152.41 -44.38
CA LYS A 326 44.01 153.77 -44.93
C LYS A 326 43.94 154.87 -43.85
N VAL A 327 45.07 155.09 -43.17
CA VAL A 327 45.63 156.43 -42.92
C VAL A 327 47.15 156.27 -43.07
N PHE A 328 47.75 156.95 -44.04
CA PHE A 328 49.22 157.03 -44.21
C PHE A 328 49.76 158.17 -43.33
N SER A 329 50.97 157.99 -42.79
CA SER A 329 52.08 158.95 -42.62
C SER A 329 51.86 160.45 -42.31
N TRP A 330 52.71 160.94 -41.40
CA TRP A 330 53.11 162.32 -41.02
C TRP A 330 52.12 163.16 -40.21
#